data_AF-A0A290WUP1-F1
#
_entry.id   AF-A0A290WUP1-F1
#
_cell.length_a   1.000
_cell.length_b   1.000
_cell.length_c   1.000
_cell.angle_alpha   90.00
_cell.angle_beta   90.00
_cell.angle_gamma   90.00
#
_symmetry.space_group_name_H-M   'P 1'
#
loop_
_entity.id
_entity.type
_entity.pdbx_description
1 polymer ?
#
loop_
_entity_poly.entity_id
_entity_poly.type
_entity_poly.pdbx_seq_one_letter_code
_entity_poly.pdbx_strand_id
1 'polypeptide(L)'
;MKILFAALALSAAGSACALEIHLPPETATYKASELPGYQLVQRNCMTCHAAQYASSQPPASPRAYWEATVKKMKKPFGAQFDDADMPAMVDYLVKTYGAERGAAAPAAAVARPAAVPAASGKDVKTLLAANGCMACHALDQKVVGPGFTEVAARYKGKDGVAAVAANIRSGGAGKWGPVPMPPFSQLSVADAATLAKYVLSR
;
A
#
# COMPACT_ATOMS: atom_id res chain seq x y z
N MET A 1 41.63 -66.56 19.45
CA MET A 1 42.36 -65.48 18.75
C MET A 1 41.65 -65.29 17.41
N LYS A 2 40.87 -64.25 17.12
CA LYS A 2 40.90 -62.82 17.45
C LYS A 2 39.45 -62.28 17.58
N ILE A 3 39.22 -61.42 18.57
CA ILE A 3 37.99 -60.64 18.75
C ILE A 3 38.16 -59.37 17.93
N LEU A 4 37.24 -59.11 16.99
CA LEU A 4 37.25 -57.90 16.15
C LEU A 4 36.43 -56.81 16.85
N PHE A 5 37.10 -55.81 17.41
CA PHE A 5 36.44 -54.61 17.97
C PHE A 5 36.06 -53.66 16.82
N ALA A 6 34.76 -53.48 16.57
CA ALA A 6 34.26 -52.40 15.73
C ALA A 6 34.23 -51.10 16.54
N ALA A 7 35.17 -50.19 16.26
CA ALA A 7 35.18 -48.85 16.84
C ALA A 7 34.09 -48.00 16.18
N LEU A 8 33.02 -47.70 16.92
CA LEU A 8 32.00 -46.75 16.52
C LEU A 8 32.57 -45.33 16.67
N ALA A 9 33.01 -44.73 15.56
CA ALA A 9 33.44 -43.33 15.54
C ALA A 9 32.21 -42.42 15.67
N LEU A 10 32.01 -41.84 16.85
CA LEU A 10 30.99 -40.82 17.10
C LEU A 10 31.43 -39.51 16.44
N SER A 11 30.90 -39.22 15.26
CA SER A 11 31.11 -37.93 14.58
C SER A 11 30.43 -36.82 15.38
N ALA A 12 31.21 -35.94 16.00
CA ALA A 12 30.70 -34.72 16.60
C ALA A 12 30.22 -33.78 15.49
N ALA A 13 28.90 -33.69 15.30
CA ALA A 13 28.29 -32.64 14.51
C ALA A 13 28.47 -31.30 15.25
N GLY A 14 29.39 -30.47 14.77
CA GLY A 14 29.50 -29.08 15.20
C GLY A 14 28.24 -28.32 14.77
N SER A 15 27.51 -27.79 15.73
CA SER A 15 26.41 -26.85 15.46
C SER A 15 26.96 -25.60 14.80
N ALA A 16 26.67 -25.40 13.52
CA ALA A 16 26.83 -24.10 12.89
C ALA A 16 25.73 -23.17 13.44
N CYS A 17 26.11 -22.20 14.27
CA CYS A 17 25.21 -21.12 14.66
C CYS A 17 24.97 -20.23 13.43
N ALA A 18 23.71 -20.09 13.04
CA ALA A 18 23.32 -19.15 11.99
C ALA A 18 23.74 -17.74 12.42
N LEU A 19 24.55 -17.08 11.59
CA LEU A 19 24.91 -15.69 11.79
C LEU A 19 23.64 -14.85 11.57
N GLU A 20 23.06 -14.30 12.64
CA GLU A 20 21.99 -13.32 12.49
C GLU A 20 22.56 -12.04 11.89
N ILE A 21 22.32 -11.84 10.58
CA ILE A 21 22.56 -10.57 9.91
C ILE A 21 21.37 -9.67 10.22
N HIS A 22 21.56 -8.71 11.14
CA HIS A 22 20.57 -7.66 11.37
C HIS A 22 20.60 -6.68 10.20
N LEU A 23 19.77 -6.92 9.19
CA LEU A 23 19.56 -5.98 8.09
C LEU A 23 18.83 -4.74 8.64
N PRO A 24 19.20 -3.52 8.22
CA PRO A 24 18.45 -2.33 8.56
C PRO A 24 17.00 -2.48 8.07
N PRO A 25 16.03 -1.86 8.76
CA PRO A 25 14.64 -1.96 8.38
C PRO A 25 14.42 -1.41 6.95
N GLU A 26 13.64 -2.14 6.15
CA GLU A 26 13.19 -1.74 4.81
C GLU A 26 12.29 -0.50 4.90
N THR A 27 12.92 0.68 4.85
CA THR A 27 12.26 1.99 5.01
C THR A 27 12.03 2.71 3.68
N ALA A 28 12.40 2.08 2.56
CA ALA A 28 12.25 2.68 1.24
C ALA A 28 10.78 2.84 0.85
N THR A 29 10.32 4.09 0.83
CA THR A 29 8.98 4.49 0.38
C THR A 29 9.02 5.12 -1.00
N TYR A 30 7.90 5.07 -1.72
CA TYR A 30 7.76 5.75 -2.99
C TYR A 30 7.82 7.27 -2.79
N LYS A 31 8.51 7.98 -3.69
CA LYS A 31 8.71 9.43 -3.61
C LYS A 31 7.36 10.12 -3.77
N ALA A 32 7.01 10.96 -2.80
CA ALA A 32 5.75 11.70 -2.79
C ALA A 32 5.52 12.46 -4.11
N SER A 33 4.29 12.41 -4.61
CA SER A 33 3.87 13.09 -5.83
C SER A 33 2.37 13.30 -5.85
N GLU A 34 1.93 14.39 -6.47
CA GLU A 34 0.53 14.69 -6.74
C GLU A 34 -0.05 13.90 -7.92
N LEU A 35 0.79 13.15 -8.65
CA LEU A 35 0.34 12.33 -9.78
C LEU A 35 -0.58 11.20 -9.27
N PRO A 36 -1.73 10.93 -9.93
CA PRO A 36 -2.66 9.87 -9.51
C PRO A 36 -1.98 8.49 -9.33
N GLY A 37 -0.96 8.21 -10.14
CA GLY A 37 -0.17 6.99 -10.07
C GLY A 37 0.57 6.75 -8.76
N TYR A 38 0.87 7.79 -7.99
CA TYR A 38 1.60 7.66 -6.72
C TYR A 38 0.82 6.80 -5.72
N GLN A 39 -0.47 7.09 -5.52
CA GLN A 39 -1.30 6.32 -4.59
C GLN A 39 -1.55 4.89 -5.07
N LEU A 40 -1.67 4.72 -6.39
CA LEU A 40 -1.82 3.41 -7.02
C LEU A 40 -0.58 2.53 -6.79
N VAL A 41 0.61 3.08 -6.97
CA VAL A 41 1.88 2.37 -6.78
C VAL A 41 2.15 2.10 -5.29
N GLN A 42 1.83 3.04 -4.39
CA GLN A 42 1.93 2.80 -2.94
C GLN A 42 1.04 1.64 -2.48
N ARG A 43 -0.23 1.64 -2.89
CA ARG A 43 -1.19 0.62 -2.46
C ARG A 43 -0.88 -0.76 -3.02
N ASN A 44 -0.49 -0.83 -4.28
CA ASN A 44 -0.47 -2.11 -5.00
C ASN A 44 0.94 -2.71 -5.16
N CYS A 45 2.01 -1.90 -5.05
CA CYS A 45 3.37 -2.39 -5.26
C CYS A 45 4.14 -2.59 -3.95
N MET A 46 3.80 -1.84 -2.89
CA MET A 46 4.45 -2.02 -1.57
C MET A 46 3.97 -3.26 -0.81
N THR A 47 2.97 -3.97 -1.31
CA THR A 47 2.45 -5.19 -0.69
C THR A 47 3.48 -6.32 -0.68
N CYS A 48 4.33 -6.41 -1.70
CA CYS A 48 5.27 -7.51 -1.86
C CYS A 48 6.75 -7.09 -1.79
N HIS A 49 7.07 -5.83 -2.07
CA HIS A 49 8.45 -5.32 -1.99
C HIS A 49 8.50 -3.83 -1.62
N ALA A 50 9.63 -3.38 -1.06
CA ALA A 50 9.85 -1.95 -0.78
C ALA A 50 10.07 -1.15 -2.08
N ALA A 51 9.96 0.19 -2.00
CA ALA A 51 10.10 1.06 -3.17
C ALA A 51 11.53 1.15 -3.73
N GLN A 52 12.51 0.48 -3.09
CA GLN A 52 13.92 0.54 -3.47
C GLN A 52 14.16 0.14 -4.93
N TYR A 53 13.42 -0.85 -5.45
CA TYR A 53 13.52 -1.23 -6.86
C TYR A 53 13.24 -0.06 -7.79
N ALA A 54 12.22 0.76 -7.53
CA ALA A 54 11.92 1.91 -8.37
C ALA A 54 13.05 2.97 -8.31
N SER A 55 13.62 3.19 -7.12
CA SER A 55 14.73 4.12 -6.92
C SER A 55 16.06 3.66 -7.54
N SER A 56 16.25 2.35 -7.73
CA SER A 56 17.47 1.78 -8.31
C SER A 56 17.41 1.56 -9.83
N GLN A 57 16.27 1.82 -10.47
CA GLN A 57 16.18 1.71 -11.93
C GLN A 57 17.04 2.77 -12.62
N PRO A 58 17.58 2.49 -13.83
CA PRO A 58 18.38 3.46 -14.56
C PRO A 58 17.62 4.78 -14.72
N PRO A 59 18.20 5.93 -14.33
CA PRO A 59 17.48 7.19 -14.34
C PRO A 59 16.96 7.55 -15.74
N ALA A 60 17.67 7.23 -16.81
CA ALA A 60 17.23 7.49 -18.18
C ALA A 60 16.21 6.47 -18.73
N SER A 61 15.59 5.65 -17.88
CA SER A 61 14.62 4.63 -18.33
C SER A 61 13.42 5.30 -19.02
N PRO A 62 13.12 4.95 -20.29
CA PRO A 62 12.03 5.56 -21.06
C PRO A 62 10.66 5.05 -20.58
N ARG A 63 9.58 5.70 -21.00
CA ARG A 63 8.21 5.29 -20.66
C ARG A 63 7.91 3.82 -20.99
N ALA A 64 8.32 3.35 -22.17
CA ALA A 64 8.13 1.95 -22.58
C ALA A 64 8.78 0.95 -21.61
N TYR A 65 9.89 1.31 -20.96
CA TYR A 65 10.51 0.51 -19.92
C TYR A 65 9.60 0.39 -18.70
N TRP A 66 9.04 1.50 -18.24
CA TRP A 66 8.13 1.52 -17.10
C TRP A 66 6.80 0.81 -17.39
N GLU A 67 6.27 0.91 -18.61
CA GLU A 67 5.11 0.13 -19.06
C GLU A 67 5.36 -1.38 -18.96
N ALA A 68 6.52 -1.83 -19.47
CA ALA A 68 6.93 -3.22 -19.37
C ALA A 68 7.07 -3.66 -17.90
N THR A 69 7.65 -2.81 -17.05
CA THR A 69 7.81 -3.07 -15.61
C THR A 69 6.45 -3.23 -14.91
N VAL A 70 5.51 -2.30 -15.09
CA VAL A 70 4.16 -2.41 -14.47
C VAL A 70 3.43 -3.65 -14.99
N LYS A 71 3.53 -3.95 -16.29
CA LYS A 71 2.94 -5.17 -16.89
C LYS A 71 3.56 -6.45 -16.32
N LYS A 72 4.87 -6.44 -16.04
CA LYS A 72 5.58 -7.55 -15.41
C LYS A 72 5.09 -7.78 -13.97
N MET A 73 4.83 -6.70 -13.22
CA MET A 73 4.27 -6.80 -11.87
C MET A 73 2.90 -7.45 -11.88
N LYS A 74 2.03 -7.08 -12.81
CA LYS A 74 0.69 -7.67 -12.91
C LYS A 74 0.70 -9.14 -13.36
N LYS A 75 1.32 -9.42 -14.50
CA LYS A 75 1.14 -10.71 -15.20
C LYS A 75 2.07 -11.80 -14.65
N PRO A 76 3.41 -11.70 -14.80
CA PRO A 76 4.35 -12.64 -14.19
C PRO A 76 4.33 -12.70 -12.67
N PHE A 77 4.22 -11.55 -11.99
CA PHE A 77 4.38 -11.48 -10.53
C PHE A 77 3.06 -11.42 -9.75
N GLY A 78 1.92 -11.33 -10.43
CA GLY A 78 0.61 -11.49 -9.81
C GLY A 78 0.12 -10.31 -8.96
N ALA A 79 0.69 -9.11 -9.12
CA ALA A 79 0.18 -7.91 -8.45
C ALA A 79 -1.28 -7.63 -8.86
N GLN A 80 -2.14 -7.36 -7.87
CA GLN A 80 -3.58 -7.21 -8.08
C GLN A 80 -3.93 -5.72 -8.27
N PHE A 81 -4.19 -5.31 -9.51
CA PHE A 81 -4.71 -3.99 -9.87
C PHE A 81 -5.37 -4.00 -11.24
N ASP A 82 -6.25 -3.02 -11.50
CA ASP A 82 -6.99 -2.91 -12.76
C ASP A 82 -6.11 -2.47 -13.94
N ASP A 83 -6.38 -2.97 -15.15
CA ASP A 83 -5.62 -2.55 -16.34
C ASP A 83 -5.77 -1.05 -16.63
N ALA A 84 -6.93 -0.47 -16.27
CA ALA A 84 -7.21 0.95 -16.41
C ALA A 84 -6.31 1.84 -15.53
N ASP A 85 -5.74 1.29 -14.45
CA ASP A 85 -4.85 2.03 -13.54
C ASP A 85 -3.40 2.07 -14.03
N MET A 86 -3.01 1.17 -14.93
CA MET A 86 -1.63 1.04 -15.41
C MET A 86 -1.05 2.33 -16.00
N PRO A 87 -1.78 3.09 -16.87
CA PRO A 87 -1.23 4.31 -17.45
C PRO A 87 -0.87 5.36 -16.39
N ALA A 88 -1.68 5.50 -15.33
CA ALA A 88 -1.40 6.42 -14.24
C ALA A 88 -0.17 5.99 -13.43
N MET A 89 -0.04 4.69 -13.12
CA MET A 89 1.15 4.14 -12.46
C MET A 89 2.42 4.39 -13.27
N VAL A 90 2.38 4.12 -14.58
CA VAL A 90 3.50 4.35 -15.51
C VAL A 90 3.87 5.83 -15.55
N ASP A 91 2.88 6.73 -15.64
CA ASP A 91 3.10 8.17 -15.68
C ASP A 91 3.84 8.68 -14.43
N TYR A 92 3.41 8.23 -13.25
CA TYR A 92 4.12 8.51 -12.02
C TYR A 92 5.56 7.99 -12.04
N LEU A 93 5.77 6.73 -12.44
CA LEU A 93 7.09 6.10 -12.41
C LEU A 93 8.07 6.78 -13.38
N VAL A 94 7.67 7.07 -14.61
CA VAL A 94 8.57 7.70 -15.58
C VAL A 94 8.87 9.17 -15.24
N LYS A 95 7.90 9.93 -14.72
CA LYS A 95 8.11 11.34 -14.32
C LYS A 95 8.85 11.48 -12.99
N THR A 96 8.83 10.45 -12.14
CA THR A 96 9.47 10.50 -10.81
C THR A 96 10.81 9.78 -10.78
N TYR A 97 10.98 8.73 -11.58
CA TYR A 97 12.14 7.82 -11.58
C TYR A 97 12.74 7.56 -12.98
N GLY A 98 12.13 8.05 -14.05
CA GLY A 98 12.57 7.79 -15.43
C GLY A 98 13.09 9.00 -16.18
N ALA A 99 13.16 8.85 -17.51
CA ALA A 99 13.67 9.84 -18.44
C ALA A 99 12.86 11.16 -18.46
N GLU A 100 11.63 11.16 -17.95
CA GLU A 100 10.75 12.34 -17.92
C GLU A 100 10.90 13.15 -16.62
N ARG A 101 11.84 12.80 -15.74
CA ARG A 101 12.16 13.62 -14.55
C ARG A 101 12.58 15.03 -14.98
N GLY A 102 11.86 16.04 -14.51
CA GLY A 102 12.19 17.45 -14.78
C GLY A 102 11.65 17.99 -16.10
N ALA A 103 10.94 17.18 -16.90
CA ALA A 103 10.03 17.73 -17.88
C ALA A 103 8.91 18.43 -17.11
N ALA A 104 8.94 19.76 -17.07
CA ALA A 104 7.82 20.54 -16.57
C ALA A 104 6.58 20.07 -17.31
N ALA A 105 5.62 19.51 -16.58
CA ALA A 105 4.32 19.24 -17.15
C ALA A 105 3.83 20.56 -17.75
N PRO A 106 3.37 20.62 -19.02
CA PRO A 106 2.53 21.73 -19.38
C PRO A 106 1.37 21.68 -18.38
N ALA A 107 1.19 22.77 -17.64
CA ALA A 107 0.00 23.02 -16.87
C ALA A 107 -1.15 23.13 -17.89
N ALA A 108 -1.66 21.99 -18.34
CA ALA A 108 -3.01 21.91 -18.84
C ALA A 108 -3.87 22.24 -17.61
N ALA A 109 -4.32 23.48 -17.55
CA ALA A 109 -5.44 23.87 -16.72
C ALA A 109 -6.60 22.96 -17.09
N VAL A 110 -6.75 21.85 -16.36
CA VAL A 110 -7.99 21.11 -16.38
C VAL A 110 -8.95 22.02 -15.65
N ALA A 111 -9.86 22.65 -16.40
CA ALA A 111 -11.02 23.31 -15.84
C ALA A 111 -11.60 22.36 -14.79
N ARG A 112 -11.75 22.84 -13.55
CA ARG A 112 -12.56 22.15 -12.54
C ARG A 112 -13.89 21.83 -13.22
N PRO A 113 -14.33 20.56 -13.34
CA PRO A 113 -15.72 20.34 -13.64
C PRO A 113 -16.50 21.05 -12.54
N ALA A 114 -17.50 21.84 -12.94
CA ALA A 114 -18.47 22.38 -12.01
C ALA A 114 -18.95 21.24 -11.10
N ALA A 115 -19.10 21.54 -9.81
CA ALA A 115 -19.57 20.58 -8.83
C ALA A 115 -20.93 20.01 -9.27
N VAL A 116 -20.90 18.81 -9.85
CA VAL A 116 -22.06 17.94 -9.90
C VAL A 116 -22.32 17.52 -8.45
N PRO A 117 -23.56 17.59 -7.94
CA PRO A 117 -23.87 17.09 -6.61
C PRO A 117 -23.73 15.57 -6.64
N ALA A 118 -22.56 15.06 -6.26
CA ALA A 118 -22.29 13.63 -6.26
C ALA A 118 -22.90 12.99 -5.01
N ALA A 119 -24.18 12.63 -5.11
CA ALA A 119 -24.67 11.47 -4.39
C ALA A 119 -23.99 10.23 -4.99
N SER A 120 -23.00 9.67 -4.30
CA SER A 120 -22.52 8.32 -4.56
C SER A 120 -22.94 7.46 -3.39
N GLY A 121 -24.03 6.72 -3.58
CA GLY A 121 -24.54 5.68 -2.70
C GLY A 121 -23.99 4.31 -3.09
N LYS A 122 -22.67 4.19 -3.28
CA LYS A 122 -22.07 2.88 -3.51
C LYS A 122 -22.21 2.05 -2.24
N ASP A 123 -22.58 0.80 -2.39
CA ASP A 123 -22.68 -0.13 -1.27
C ASP A 123 -21.34 -0.27 -0.55
N VAL A 124 -21.41 -0.39 0.77
CA VAL A 124 -20.22 -0.42 1.63
C VAL A 124 -19.33 -1.63 1.38
N LYS A 125 -19.90 -2.80 1.02
CA LYS A 125 -19.10 -3.98 0.68
C LYS A 125 -18.27 -3.72 -0.58
N THR A 126 -18.86 -3.05 -1.56
CA THR A 126 -18.16 -2.63 -2.79
C THR A 126 -17.03 -1.65 -2.48
N LEU A 127 -17.29 -0.65 -1.62
CA LEU A 127 -16.28 0.32 -1.22
C LEU A 127 -15.12 -0.32 -0.45
N LEU A 128 -15.41 -1.22 0.50
CA LEU A 128 -14.38 -1.93 1.26
C LEU A 128 -13.49 -2.80 0.37
N ALA A 129 -14.09 -3.52 -0.58
CA ALA A 129 -13.36 -4.37 -1.51
C ALA A 129 -12.50 -3.56 -2.48
N ALA A 130 -13.08 -2.56 -3.15
CA ALA A 130 -12.38 -1.75 -4.14
C ALA A 130 -11.23 -0.92 -3.56
N ASN A 131 -11.28 -0.61 -2.26
CA ASN A 131 -10.25 0.16 -1.58
C ASN A 131 -9.35 -0.71 -0.69
N GLY A 132 -9.52 -2.03 -0.70
CA GLY A 132 -8.64 -2.96 0.03
C GLY A 132 -8.55 -2.69 1.53
N CYS A 133 -9.60 -2.14 2.17
CA CYS A 133 -9.55 -1.75 3.58
C CYS A 133 -9.21 -2.94 4.50
N MET A 134 -9.65 -4.14 4.10
CA MET A 134 -9.43 -5.39 4.83
C MET A 134 -8.01 -5.95 4.73
N ALA A 135 -7.14 -5.37 3.89
CA ALA A 135 -5.72 -5.74 3.86
C ALA A 135 -4.98 -5.31 5.13
N CYS A 136 -5.42 -4.21 5.75
CA CYS A 136 -4.78 -3.62 6.92
C CYS A 136 -5.69 -3.51 8.15
N HIS A 137 -7.00 -3.74 8.01
CA HIS A 137 -7.96 -3.69 9.10
C HIS A 137 -8.78 -4.98 9.16
N ALA A 138 -9.16 -5.38 10.37
CA ALA A 138 -10.15 -6.44 10.58
C ALA A 138 -11.39 -5.88 11.26
N LEU A 139 -12.44 -6.70 11.38
CA LEU A 139 -13.67 -6.28 12.03
C LEU A 139 -13.46 -6.07 13.54
N ASP A 140 -12.78 -7.01 14.19
CA ASP A 140 -12.79 -7.18 15.64
C ASP A 140 -11.41 -7.13 16.30
N GLN A 141 -10.33 -7.21 15.52
CA GLN A 141 -8.97 -7.27 16.04
C GLN A 141 -8.00 -6.36 15.29
N LYS A 142 -6.89 -6.04 15.94
CA LYS A 142 -5.77 -5.32 15.33
C LYS A 142 -4.99 -6.28 14.42
N VAL A 143 -4.67 -5.81 13.22
CA VAL A 143 -3.79 -6.51 12.27
C VAL A 143 -2.59 -5.61 11.95
N VAL A 144 -2.74 -4.70 10.99
CA VAL A 144 -1.80 -3.59 10.76
C VAL A 144 -2.35 -2.33 11.43
N GLY A 145 -3.58 -1.97 11.08
CA GLY A 145 -4.40 -0.95 11.73
C GLY A 145 -5.33 -1.53 12.79
N PRO A 146 -6.03 -0.66 13.55
CA PRO A 146 -6.98 -1.07 14.57
C PRO A 146 -8.16 -1.84 13.97
N GLY A 147 -8.77 -2.72 14.77
CA GLY A 147 -10.04 -3.34 14.43
C GLY A 147 -11.15 -2.30 14.33
N PHE A 148 -12.15 -2.51 13.47
CA PHE A 148 -13.25 -1.56 13.35
C PHE A 148 -14.06 -1.41 14.64
N THR A 149 -14.25 -2.48 15.42
CA THR A 149 -14.85 -2.43 16.76
C THR A 149 -14.09 -1.52 17.71
N GLU A 150 -12.74 -1.53 17.66
CA GLU A 150 -11.88 -0.65 18.46
C GLU A 150 -12.10 0.82 18.08
N VAL A 151 -12.22 1.09 16.78
CA VAL A 151 -12.53 2.43 16.28
C VAL A 151 -13.92 2.87 16.76
N ALA A 152 -14.95 2.03 16.57
CA ALA A 152 -16.30 2.33 17.01
C ALA A 152 -16.38 2.60 18.51
N ALA A 153 -15.71 1.79 19.33
CA ALA A 153 -15.66 1.96 20.79
C ALA A 153 -15.11 3.33 21.21
N ARG A 154 -14.06 3.84 20.54
CA ARG A 154 -13.46 5.15 20.85
C ARG A 154 -14.38 6.35 20.52
N TYR A 155 -15.32 6.14 19.61
CA TYR A 155 -16.28 7.15 19.14
C TYR A 155 -17.69 6.94 19.70
N LYS A 156 -17.90 5.96 20.59
CA LYS A 156 -19.20 5.68 21.20
C LYS A 156 -19.78 6.94 21.85
N GLY A 157 -21.03 7.26 21.50
CA GLY A 157 -21.74 8.45 22.01
C GLY A 157 -21.28 9.79 21.43
N LYS A 158 -20.43 9.79 20.38
CA LYS A 158 -19.96 11.00 19.69
C LYS A 158 -20.37 10.97 18.22
N ASP A 159 -20.65 12.14 17.64
CA ASP A 159 -20.75 12.24 16.19
C ASP A 159 -19.35 12.17 15.56
N GLY A 160 -18.95 10.96 15.21
CA GLY A 160 -17.61 10.65 14.70
C GLY A 160 -17.50 10.59 13.18
N VAL A 161 -18.61 10.59 12.45
CA VAL A 161 -18.62 10.21 11.02
C VAL A 161 -17.73 11.14 10.19
N ALA A 162 -17.88 12.45 10.36
CA ALA A 162 -17.09 13.43 9.62
C ALA A 162 -15.58 13.32 9.94
N ALA A 163 -15.25 13.14 11.22
CA ALA A 163 -13.86 13.00 11.66
C ALA A 163 -13.22 11.71 11.12
N VAL A 164 -13.94 10.58 11.16
CA VAL A 164 -13.45 9.31 10.63
C VAL A 164 -13.33 9.37 9.10
N ALA A 165 -14.32 9.95 8.40
CA ALA A 165 -14.27 10.13 6.95
C ALA A 165 -13.08 11.02 6.52
N ALA A 166 -12.79 12.08 7.26
CA ALA A 166 -11.62 12.92 7.01
C ALA A 166 -10.31 12.15 7.19
N ASN A 167 -10.18 11.35 8.26
CA ASN A 167 -9.01 10.49 8.48
C ASN A 167 -8.88 9.43 7.36
N ILE A 168 -9.98 8.85 6.88
CA ILE A 168 -9.95 7.91 5.75
C ILE A 168 -9.37 8.59 4.51
N ARG A 169 -9.82 9.81 4.16
CA ARG A 169 -9.36 10.50 2.94
C ARG A 169 -7.95 11.04 3.04
N SER A 170 -7.58 11.56 4.20
CA SER A 170 -6.28 12.22 4.42
C SER A 170 -5.20 11.30 4.99
N GLY A 171 -5.57 10.09 5.40
CA GLY A 171 -4.69 9.21 6.17
C GLY A 171 -4.47 9.73 7.59
N GLY A 172 -3.54 9.12 8.31
CA GLY A 172 -3.15 9.60 9.63
C GLY A 172 -2.08 8.74 10.29
N ALA A 173 -1.32 9.32 11.21
CA ALA A 173 -0.26 8.64 11.96
C ALA A 173 -0.41 8.88 13.48
N GLY A 174 0.16 7.98 14.28
CA GLY A 174 0.30 8.14 15.74
C GLY A 174 -0.96 7.85 16.58
N LYS A 175 -2.16 8.09 16.06
CA LYS A 175 -3.42 7.92 16.83
C LYS A 175 -3.73 6.48 17.25
N TRP A 176 -3.29 5.51 16.45
CA TRP A 176 -3.63 4.08 16.57
C TRP A 176 -2.40 3.16 16.61
N GLY A 177 -1.21 3.77 16.70
CA GLY A 177 0.07 3.08 16.64
C GLY A 177 1.08 3.79 15.73
N PRO A 178 2.26 3.17 15.55
CA PRO A 178 3.36 3.74 14.78
C PRO A 178 3.16 3.65 13.26
N VAL A 179 2.32 2.72 12.79
CA VAL A 179 2.06 2.54 11.35
C VAL A 179 1.07 3.60 10.86
N PRO A 180 1.45 4.46 9.90
CA PRO A 180 0.54 5.44 9.32
C PRO A 180 -0.51 4.76 8.44
N MET A 181 -1.77 5.17 8.57
CA MET A 181 -2.84 4.84 7.63
C MET A 181 -2.65 5.69 6.36
N PRO A 182 -2.48 5.09 5.17
CA PRO A 182 -2.36 5.82 3.91
C PRO A 182 -3.62 6.63 3.58
N PRO A 183 -3.49 7.76 2.86
CA PRO A 183 -4.64 8.54 2.42
C PRO A 183 -5.43 7.84 1.32
N PHE A 184 -6.76 7.82 1.44
CA PHE A 184 -7.68 7.41 0.39
C PHE A 184 -8.29 8.64 -0.30
N SER A 185 -7.44 9.51 -0.84
CA SER A 185 -7.83 10.81 -1.40
C SER A 185 -8.75 10.71 -2.62
N GLN A 186 -8.73 9.56 -3.31
CA GLN A 186 -9.62 9.25 -4.43
C GLN A 186 -11.08 9.07 -4.02
N LEU A 187 -11.36 8.81 -2.73
CA LEU A 187 -12.73 8.66 -2.25
C LEU A 187 -13.45 9.99 -2.27
N SER A 188 -14.68 9.96 -2.80
CA SER A 188 -15.61 11.07 -2.65
C SER A 188 -15.96 11.27 -1.17
N VAL A 189 -16.41 12.48 -0.83
CA VAL A 189 -16.86 12.79 0.54
C VAL A 189 -18.00 11.85 0.97
N ALA A 190 -18.92 11.53 0.05
CA ALA A 190 -20.04 10.64 0.30
C ALA A 190 -19.60 9.18 0.55
N ASP A 191 -18.68 8.66 -0.28
CA ASP A 191 -18.18 7.29 -0.12
C ASP A 191 -17.36 7.14 1.17
N ALA A 192 -16.53 8.13 1.50
CA ALA A 192 -15.77 8.15 2.75
C ALA A 192 -16.70 8.22 3.98
N ALA A 193 -17.78 9.00 3.90
CA ALA A 193 -18.80 9.04 4.95
C ALA A 193 -19.54 7.70 5.09
N THR A 194 -19.81 7.01 3.99
CA THR A 194 -20.43 5.67 3.98
C THR A 194 -19.53 4.64 4.67
N LEU A 195 -18.23 4.63 4.34
CA LEU A 195 -17.24 3.79 5.02
C LEU A 195 -17.12 4.15 6.51
N ALA A 196 -17.07 5.44 6.86
CA ALA A 196 -16.99 5.88 8.25
C ALA A 196 -18.20 5.44 9.08
N LYS A 197 -19.42 5.56 8.54
CA LYS A 197 -20.64 5.05 9.18
C LYS A 197 -20.56 3.55 9.42
N TYR A 198 -20.10 2.78 8.44
CA TYR A 198 -19.90 1.35 8.60
C TYR A 198 -18.89 1.03 9.70
N VAL A 199 -17.71 1.67 9.69
CA VAL A 199 -16.69 1.44 10.74
C VAL A 199 -17.26 1.76 12.12
N LEU A 200 -17.98 2.87 12.28
CA LEU A 200 -18.57 3.29 13.56
C LEU A 200 -19.80 2.48 14.00
N SER A 201 -20.38 1.69 13.10
CA SER A 201 -21.49 0.76 13.42
C SER A 201 -21.02 -0.61 13.93
N ARG A 202 -19.70 -0.81 14.02
CA ARG A 202 -19.12 -2.08 14.47
C ARG A 202 -19.14 -2.24 15.98
#